data_AF-A0A453L242-F1
#
_entry.id   AF-A0A453L242-F1
#
_cell.length_a   1.000
_cell.length_b   1.000
_cell.length_c   1.000
_cell.angle_alpha   90.00
_cell.angle_beta   90.00
_cell.angle_gamma   90.00
#
_symmetry.space_group_name_H-M   'P 1'
#
loop_
_entity.id
_entity.type
_entity.pdbx_description
1 polymer ?
#
loop_
_entity_poly.entity_id
_entity_poly.type
_entity_poly.pdbx_seq_one_letter_code
_entity_poly.pdbx_strand_id
1 'polypeptide(L)'
;KESTVKYDKVLLDAPCSGLGVLSKRADLRWNRQFEDLEELVCLQDELLDSASLLVKPGGVLIYSTCSIDHEENENRVTTFVQRHPEFTPQGVHGYVPAEFITDDGFYSSSPTKHSLDGAFAARLVRSMH
;
A
#
# COMPACT_ATOMS: atom_id res chain seq x y z
N LYS A 1 4.39 -0.05 -32.14
CA LYS A 1 3.48 0.35 -31.03
C LYS A 1 3.30 -0.87 -30.17
N GLU A 2 4.08 -0.97 -29.11
CA GLU A 2 3.98 -2.08 -28.16
C GLU A 2 2.72 -1.85 -27.34
N SER A 3 1.72 -2.71 -27.49
CA SER A 3 0.50 -2.64 -26.69
C SER A 3 0.88 -3.03 -25.26
N THR A 4 0.96 -2.07 -24.35
CA THR A 4 1.14 -2.35 -22.92
C THR A 4 0.04 -3.30 -22.48
N VAL A 5 0.43 -4.53 -22.12
CA VAL A 5 -0.52 -5.51 -21.59
C VAL A 5 -1.02 -4.97 -20.26
N LYS A 6 -2.33 -4.71 -20.19
CA LYS A 6 -3.01 -4.31 -18.96
C LYS A 6 -3.66 -5.52 -18.31
N TYR A 7 -3.80 -5.48 -16.99
CA TYR A 7 -4.33 -6.56 -16.15
C TYR A 7 -5.58 -6.11 -15.40
N ASP A 8 -6.46 -7.07 -15.10
CA ASP A 8 -7.69 -6.83 -14.35
C ASP A 8 -7.41 -6.56 -12.86
N LYS A 9 -6.31 -7.12 -12.34
CA LYS A 9 -5.83 -6.92 -10.98
C LYS A 9 -4.30 -6.81 -10.97
N VAL A 10 -3.79 -5.84 -10.23
CA VAL A 10 -2.35 -5.62 -10.01
C VAL A 10 -2.12 -5.57 -8.51
N LEU A 11 -1.09 -6.26 -8.02
CA LEU A 11 -0.63 -6.19 -6.64
C LEU A 11 0.76 -5.56 -6.65
N LEU A 12 0.89 -4.46 -5.91
CA LEU A 12 2.16 -3.85 -5.56
C LEU A 12 2.41 -4.10 -4.07
N ASP A 13 3.23 -5.10 -3.79
CA ASP A 13 3.81 -5.29 -2.46
C ASP A 13 5.12 -4.51 -2.38
N ALA A 14 5.06 -3.34 -1.76
CA ALA A 14 6.10 -2.33 -1.90
C ALA A 14 7.24 -2.54 -0.88
N PRO A 15 8.50 -2.25 -1.27
CA PRO A 15 9.59 -2.19 -0.31
C PRO A 15 9.28 -1.14 0.77
N CYS A 16 9.37 -1.56 2.02
CA CYS A 16 8.87 -0.80 3.17
C CYS A 16 9.89 -0.73 4.31
N SER A 17 9.62 0.10 5.31
CA SER A 17 10.48 0.21 6.50
C SER A 17 10.51 -1.07 7.35
N GLY A 18 9.49 -1.91 7.21
CA GLY A 18 9.38 -3.19 7.92
C GLY A 18 9.14 -3.01 9.41
N LEU A 19 8.71 -1.83 9.86
CA LEU A 19 8.41 -1.54 11.27
C LEU A 19 7.30 -2.44 11.84
N GLY A 20 6.49 -3.08 10.99
CA GLY A 20 5.51 -4.08 11.43
C GLY A 20 6.11 -5.43 11.82
N VAL A 21 7.32 -5.76 11.37
CA VAL A 21 7.96 -7.09 11.51
C VAL A 21 9.10 -7.06 12.55
N LEU A 22 9.12 -6.02 13.40
CA LEU A 22 10.16 -5.74 14.40
C LEU A 22 10.45 -6.91 15.37
N SER A 23 9.46 -7.76 15.66
CA SER A 23 9.64 -8.94 16.52
C SER A 23 10.53 -10.02 15.89
N LYS A 24 10.63 -10.06 14.55
CA LYS A 24 11.37 -11.08 13.79
C LYS A 24 12.68 -10.57 13.19
N ARG A 25 12.90 -9.26 13.12
CA ARG A 25 14.10 -8.61 12.55
C ARG A 25 14.60 -7.46 13.42
N ALA A 26 15.12 -7.79 14.59
CA ALA A 26 15.65 -6.85 15.58
C ALA A 26 16.85 -6.03 15.07
N ASP A 27 17.54 -6.53 14.05
CA ASP A 27 18.66 -5.91 13.33
C ASP A 27 18.25 -4.66 12.52
N LEU A 28 17.03 -4.62 11.99
CA LEU A 28 16.52 -3.47 11.23
C LEU A 28 16.26 -2.22 12.10
N ARG A 29 16.17 -2.37 13.43
CA ARG A 29 15.96 -1.26 14.38
C ARG A 29 17.15 -0.31 14.47
N TRP A 30 18.36 -0.80 14.22
CA TRP A 30 19.58 -0.06 14.54
C TRP A 30 20.11 0.74 13.35
N ASN A 31 19.64 0.43 12.13
CA ASN A 31 20.26 0.88 10.88
C ASN A 31 19.43 1.88 10.09
N ARG A 32 18.28 2.35 10.61
CA ARG A 32 17.38 3.24 9.87
C ARG A 32 17.48 4.68 10.35
N GLN A 33 18.00 5.55 9.48
CA GLN A 33 17.97 6.99 9.64
C GLN A 33 16.70 7.56 8.98
N PHE A 34 16.29 8.77 9.34
CA PHE A 34 15.12 9.45 8.71
C PHE A 34 15.27 9.57 7.19
N GLU A 35 16.52 9.71 6.71
CA GLU A 35 16.87 9.75 5.28
C GLU A 35 16.42 8.48 4.54
N ASP A 36 16.46 7.30 5.19
CA ASP A 36 16.01 6.04 4.58
C ASP A 36 14.49 5.98 4.37
N LEU A 37 13.71 6.72 5.18
CA LEU A 37 12.25 6.74 5.06
C LEU A 37 11.80 7.59 3.87
N GLU A 38 12.40 8.77 3.68
CA GLU A 38 12.10 9.64 2.54
C GLU A 38 12.42 8.95 1.20
N GLU A 39 13.56 8.25 1.12
CA GLU A 39 13.93 7.48 -0.07
C GLU A 39 12.93 6.34 -0.35
N LEU A 40 12.52 5.60 0.69
CA LEU A 40 11.52 4.54 0.55
C LEU A 40 10.16 5.08 0.11
N VAL A 41 9.74 6.20 0.68
CA VAL A 41 8.50 6.89 0.31
C VAL A 41 8.52 7.33 -1.15
N CYS A 42 9.62 7.93 -1.60
CA CYS A 42 9.79 8.31 -3.02
C CYS A 42 9.72 7.08 -3.93
N LEU A 43 10.42 6.01 -3.58
CA LEU A 43 10.41 4.76 -4.35
C LEU A 43 9.00 4.13 -4.40
N GLN A 44 8.26 4.15 -3.29
CA GLN A 44 6.88 3.66 -3.23
C GLN A 44 5.97 4.46 -4.17
N ASP A 45 6.12 5.78 -4.23
CA ASP A 45 5.38 6.65 -5.15
C ASP A 45 5.67 6.33 -6.62
N GLU A 46 6.94 6.14 -6.98
CA GLU A 46 7.36 5.77 -8.34
C GLU A 46 6.82 4.39 -8.76
N LEU A 47 6.83 3.43 -7.83
CA LEU A 47 6.28 2.10 -8.05
C LEU A 47 4.76 2.12 -8.19
N LEU A 48 4.06 2.93 -7.38
CA LEU A 48 2.62 3.13 -7.49
C LEU A 48 2.24 3.72 -8.85
N ASP A 49 2.98 4.73 -9.31
CA ASP A 49 2.78 5.34 -10.63
C ASP A 49 2.99 4.32 -11.75
N SER A 50 4.04 3.51 -11.65
CA SER A 50 4.34 2.46 -12.62
C SER A 50 3.27 1.35 -12.63
N ALA A 51 2.82 0.94 -11.45
CA ALA A 51 1.78 -0.08 -11.29
C ALA A 51 0.43 0.39 -11.86
N SER A 52 0.09 1.68 -11.73
CA SER A 52 -1.18 2.25 -12.21
C SER A 52 -1.35 2.12 -13.73
N LEU A 53 -0.24 2.19 -14.48
CA LEU A 53 -0.22 2.03 -15.94
C LEU A 53 -0.60 0.61 -16.38
N LEU A 54 -0.37 -0.38 -15.53
CA LEU A 54 -0.64 -1.79 -15.78
C LEU A 54 -2.11 -2.17 -15.52
N VAL A 55 -2.89 -1.32 -14.87
CA VAL A 55 -4.29 -1.62 -14.49
C VAL A 55 -5.23 -1.27 -15.65
N LYS A 56 -6.09 -2.20 -16.07
CA LYS A 56 -7.17 -1.91 -17.03
C LYS A 56 -8.18 -0.92 -16.44
N PRO A 57 -8.89 -0.12 -17.26
CA PRO A 57 -10.11 0.56 -16.80
C PRO A 57 -11.07 -0.44 -16.12
N GLY A 58 -11.62 -0.08 -14.97
CA GLY A 58 -12.40 -0.97 -14.10
C GLY A 58 -11.60 -2.01 -13.30
N GLY A 59 -10.29 -2.07 -13.50
CA GLY A 59 -9.39 -2.96 -12.78
C GLY A 59 -9.06 -2.48 -11.37
N VAL A 60 -8.34 -3.32 -10.63
CA VAL A 60 -7.98 -3.07 -9.24
C VAL A 60 -6.46 -3.03 -9.08
N LEU A 61 -5.97 -2.03 -8.35
CA LEU A 61 -4.61 -1.99 -7.79
C LEU A 61 -4.70 -2.24 -6.29
N ILE A 62 -3.95 -3.23 -5.80
CA ILE A 62 -3.70 -3.41 -4.38
C ILE A 62 -2.30 -2.87 -4.09
N TYR A 63 -2.21 -1.93 -3.15
CA TYR A 63 -0.96 -1.49 -2.57
C TYR A 63 -0.82 -2.12 -1.19
N SER A 64 0.31 -2.76 -0.88
CA SER A 64 0.58 -3.32 0.44
C SER A 64 1.97 -2.99 0.95
N THR A 65 2.09 -2.91 2.27
CA THR A 65 3.37 -2.78 2.97
C THR A 65 3.39 -3.69 4.21
N CYS A 66 4.61 -3.96 4.66
CA CYS A 66 4.97 -4.60 5.92
C CYS A 66 5.18 -3.59 7.07
N SER A 67 4.62 -2.38 6.95
CA SER A 67 4.85 -1.26 7.87
C SER A 67 3.55 -0.84 8.57
N ILE A 68 3.69 -0.23 9.73
CA ILE A 68 2.60 0.43 10.45
C ILE A 68 2.70 1.96 10.35
N ASP A 69 3.68 2.48 9.62
CA ASP A 69 3.93 3.92 9.49
C ASP A 69 2.94 4.56 8.52
N HIS A 70 2.31 5.65 8.95
CA HIS A 70 1.34 6.39 8.14
C HIS A 70 1.98 7.05 6.91
N GLU A 71 3.26 7.42 6.97
CA GLU A 71 3.98 8.03 5.85
C GLU A 71 4.12 7.09 4.66
N GLU A 72 4.26 5.79 4.94
CA GLU A 72 4.31 4.71 3.95
C GLU A 72 2.93 4.15 3.60
N ASN A 73 1.88 4.45 4.37
CA ASN A 73 0.58 3.82 4.22
C ASN A 73 -0.48 4.82 3.72
N GLU A 74 -1.31 5.37 4.61
CA GLU A 74 -2.43 6.23 4.25
C GLU A 74 -1.98 7.50 3.51
N ASN A 75 -0.81 8.04 3.83
CA ASN A 75 -0.28 9.21 3.14
C ASN A 75 0.10 8.90 1.69
N ARG A 76 0.65 7.71 1.40
CA ARG A 76 0.96 7.26 0.03
C ARG A 76 -0.33 7.10 -0.78
N VAL A 77 -1.34 6.48 -0.19
CA VAL A 77 -2.65 6.30 -0.83
C VAL A 77 -3.28 7.66 -1.15
N THR A 78 -3.28 8.58 -0.18
CA THR A 78 -3.84 9.93 -0.34
C THR A 78 -3.13 10.71 -1.44
N THR A 79 -1.80 10.70 -1.44
CA THR A 79 -0.99 11.40 -2.44
C THR A 79 -1.16 10.77 -3.82
N PHE A 80 -1.23 9.45 -3.90
CA PHE A 80 -1.46 8.73 -5.15
C PHE A 80 -2.78 9.11 -5.82
N VAL A 81 -3.91 9.09 -5.09
CA VAL A 81 -5.23 9.40 -5.68
C VAL A 81 -5.39 10.87 -6.05
N GLN A 82 -4.62 11.78 -5.44
CA GLN A 82 -4.52 13.17 -5.89
C GLN A 82 -3.81 13.30 -7.24
N ARG A 83 -2.77 12.48 -7.48
CA ARG A 83 -2.00 12.45 -8.73
C ARG A 83 -2.68 11.64 -9.84
N HIS A 84 -3.46 10.62 -9.48
CA HIS A 84 -4.18 9.71 -10.38
C HIS A 84 -5.67 9.74 -10.08
N PRO A 85 -6.40 10.80 -10.51
CA PRO A 85 -7.82 10.98 -10.19
C PRO A 85 -8.74 9.91 -10.80
N GLU A 86 -8.25 9.08 -11.73
CA GLU A 86 -8.99 7.92 -12.21
C GLU A 86 -9.01 6.76 -11.20
N PHE A 87 -8.19 6.80 -10.15
CA PHE A 87 -8.20 5.80 -9.08
C PHE A 87 -8.96 6.30 -7.86
N THR A 88 -9.75 5.42 -7.26
CA THR A 88 -10.50 5.71 -6.04
C THR A 88 -10.26 4.61 -4.99
N PRO A 89 -10.04 4.97 -3.72
CA PRO A 89 -10.00 3.99 -2.64
C PRO A 89 -11.36 3.32 -2.49
N GLN A 90 -11.37 1.99 -2.33
CA GLN A 90 -12.56 1.24 -1.99
C GLN A 90 -12.31 0.43 -0.73
N GLY A 91 -13.18 0.60 0.26
CA GLY A 91 -13.08 -0.10 1.53
C GLY A 91 -13.08 -1.63 1.35
N VAL A 92 -12.35 -2.33 2.23
CA VAL A 92 -12.17 -3.78 2.16
C VAL A 92 -13.23 -4.60 2.93
N HIS A 93 -14.35 -3.96 3.28
CA HIS A 93 -15.48 -4.61 3.96
C HIS A 93 -15.96 -5.85 3.19
N GLY A 94 -16.14 -6.96 3.91
CA GLY A 94 -16.55 -8.24 3.32
C GLY A 94 -15.42 -9.06 2.70
N TYR A 95 -14.21 -8.50 2.53
CA TYR A 95 -13.02 -9.25 2.14
C TYR A 95 -12.18 -9.69 3.34
N VAL A 96 -12.19 -8.91 4.42
CA VAL A 96 -11.45 -9.18 5.66
C VAL A 96 -12.36 -9.03 6.89
N PRO A 97 -12.03 -9.65 8.03
CA PRO A 97 -12.74 -9.42 9.28
C PRO A 97 -12.71 -7.94 9.69
N ALA A 98 -13.81 -7.45 10.27
CA ALA A 98 -13.99 -6.04 10.60
C ALA A 98 -12.92 -5.47 11.55
N GLU A 99 -12.32 -6.32 12.40
CA GLU A 99 -11.26 -5.93 13.32
C GLU A 99 -9.98 -5.43 12.60
N PHE A 100 -9.75 -5.86 11.36
CA PHE A 100 -8.58 -5.45 10.56
C PHE A 100 -8.87 -4.27 9.63
N ILE A 101 -10.03 -3.63 9.76
CA ILE A 101 -10.43 -2.52 8.88
C ILE A 101 -10.19 -1.20 9.61
N THR A 102 -9.43 -0.30 8.98
CA THR A 102 -9.22 1.07 9.50
C THR A 102 -10.48 1.91 9.31
N ASP A 103 -10.56 3.06 9.98
CA ASP A 103 -11.69 3.99 9.81
C ASP A 103 -11.81 4.49 8.35
N ASP A 104 -10.69 4.58 7.63
CA ASP A 104 -10.64 4.92 6.19
C ASP A 104 -10.98 3.72 5.28
N GLY A 105 -11.26 2.55 5.84
CA GLY A 105 -11.67 1.35 5.11
C GLY A 105 -10.52 0.52 4.56
N PHE A 106 -9.27 0.75 4.96
CA PHE A 106 -8.11 -0.03 4.55
C PHE A 106 -7.92 -1.27 5.42
N TYR A 107 -7.12 -2.22 4.94
CA TYR A 107 -6.66 -3.32 5.80
C TYR A 107 -5.46 -2.83 6.62
N SER A 108 -5.48 -3.10 7.93
CA SER A 108 -4.34 -2.93 8.81
C SER A 108 -4.30 -4.04 9.87
N SER A 109 -3.11 -4.60 10.07
CA SER A 109 -2.80 -5.50 11.18
C SER A 109 -1.66 -4.92 11.98
N SER A 110 -1.59 -5.26 13.27
CA SER A 110 -0.55 -4.73 14.16
C SER A 110 -0.29 -5.66 15.33
N PRO A 111 0.95 -5.69 15.87
CA PRO A 111 1.29 -6.57 16.99
C PRO A 111 0.50 -6.26 18.25
N THR A 112 0.19 -5.00 18.49
CA THR A 112 -0.45 -4.53 19.72
C THR A 112 -1.94 -4.80 19.76
N LYS A 113 -2.63 -4.71 18.62
CA LYS A 113 -4.09 -4.92 18.55
C LYS A 113 -4.44 -6.37 18.24
N HIS A 114 -3.64 -7.03 17.41
CA HIS A 114 -4.04 -8.28 16.76
C HIS A 114 -3.14 -9.47 17.09
N SER A 115 -2.04 -9.28 17.83
CA SER A 115 -1.02 -10.32 18.04
C SER A 115 -0.46 -10.90 16.73
N LEU A 116 -0.47 -10.10 15.65
CA LEU A 116 0.06 -10.42 14.32
C LEU A 116 1.15 -9.43 13.93
N ASP A 117 1.99 -9.77 12.95
CA ASP A 117 2.94 -8.81 12.39
C ASP A 117 2.18 -7.61 11.78
N GLY A 118 2.79 -6.43 11.82
CA GLY A 118 2.21 -5.23 11.26
C GLY A 118 2.23 -5.25 9.73
N ALA A 119 1.07 -5.01 9.13
CA ALA A 119 0.93 -4.91 7.69
C ALA A 119 -0.24 -4.01 7.32
N PHE A 120 -0.16 -3.40 6.14
CA PHE A 120 -1.17 -2.52 5.58
C PHE A 120 -1.51 -2.93 4.16
N ALA A 121 -2.77 -2.76 3.76
CA ALA A 121 -3.14 -2.85 2.34
C ALA A 121 -4.30 -1.92 1.99
N ALA A 122 -4.16 -1.24 0.86
CA ALA A 122 -5.18 -0.39 0.26
C ALA A 122 -5.64 -0.96 -1.07
N ARG A 123 -6.97 -0.97 -1.27
CA ARG A 123 -7.61 -1.40 -2.51
C ARG A 123 -8.08 -0.18 -3.31
N LEU A 124 -7.53 -0.03 -4.51
CA LEU A 124 -7.76 1.11 -5.39
C LEU A 124 -8.43 0.63 -6.68
N VAL A 125 -9.57 1.23 -7.04
CA VAL A 125 -10.30 0.91 -8.28
C VAL A 125 -10.02 1.96 -9.32
N ARG A 126 -9.59 1.53 -10.51
CA ARG A 126 -9.50 2.40 -11.67
C ARG A 126 -10.88 2.59 -12.29
N SER A 127 -11.25 3.82 -12.61
CA SER A 127 -12.51 4.12 -13.31
C SER A 127 -12.55 3.47 -14.70
N MET A 128 -13.75 3.32 -15.25
CA MET A 128 -13.98 2.76 -16.58
C MET A 128 -13.80 3.78 -17.72
N HIS A 129 -13.55 5.05 -17.39
CA HIS A 129 -13.63 6.19 -18.31
C HIS A 129 -12.29 6.50 -18.96
#